data_AF-A0A1A7YRN2-F1
#
_entry.id   AF-A0A1A7YRN2-F1
#
_cell.length_a   1.000
_cell.length_b   1.000
_cell.length_c   1.000
_cell.angle_alpha   90.00
_cell.angle_beta   90.00
_cell.angle_gamma   90.00
#
_symmetry.space_group_name_H-M   'P 1'
#
loop_
_entity.id
_entity.type
_entity.pdbx_description
1 polymer ?
#
loop_
_entity_poly.entity_id
_entity_poly.type
_entity_poly.pdbx_seq_one_letter_code
_entity_poly.pdbx_strand_id
1 'polypeptide(L)'
;TEFQDTDSEEAKEQVLANLANFAYDPKNTEYLRELQVPDLFLDMLTEDNENFVEFGMGGLCNLSMDPGCRDIILENDGISLITNRLSHRREETVLSAITTLMNLTTPATRSQISEPGIVQCMLRFSLAESPRLRNLASVFLQDCCSQEQVGQAQLQMQGVQTAVGIPLPKD
;
A
#
# COMPACT_ATOMS: atom_id res chain seq x y z
N THR A 1 18.20 -6.58 -18.24
CA THR A 1 16.97 -7.35 -18.56
C THR A 1 16.23 -6.57 -19.63
N GLU A 2 15.32 -7.16 -20.42
CA GLU A 2 14.59 -6.38 -21.46
C GLU A 2 13.96 -5.10 -20.89
N PHE A 3 13.48 -5.15 -19.65
CA PHE A 3 13.01 -3.98 -18.89
C PHE A 3 14.04 -2.84 -18.77
N GLN A 4 15.32 -3.16 -18.58
CA GLN A 4 16.42 -2.19 -18.48
C GLN A 4 16.99 -1.77 -19.84
N ASP A 5 16.82 -2.61 -20.87
CA ASP A 5 17.47 -2.45 -22.17
C ASP A 5 16.56 -1.77 -23.21
N THR A 6 15.24 -1.73 -22.98
CA THR A 6 14.26 -1.11 -23.88
C THR A 6 13.88 0.31 -23.47
N ASP A 7 13.68 1.19 -24.45
CA ASP A 7 13.11 2.53 -24.27
C ASP A 7 11.58 2.54 -24.43
N SER A 8 10.96 1.43 -24.81
CA SER A 8 9.49 1.35 -24.95
C SER A 8 8.82 1.15 -23.60
N GLU A 9 7.98 2.12 -23.22
CA GLU A 9 7.15 2.00 -22.01
C GLU A 9 6.18 0.82 -22.12
N GLU A 10 5.57 0.57 -23.28
CA GLU A 10 4.64 -0.55 -23.47
C GLU A 10 5.31 -1.91 -23.23
N ALA A 11 6.56 -2.06 -23.67
CA ALA A 11 7.33 -3.27 -23.40
C ALA A 11 7.60 -3.42 -21.90
N LYS A 12 7.97 -2.34 -21.20
CA LYS A 12 8.16 -2.33 -19.75
C LYS A 12 6.89 -2.66 -18.99
N GLU A 13 5.75 -2.08 -19.38
CA GLU A 13 4.43 -2.38 -18.81
C GLU A 13 4.11 -3.87 -18.95
N GLN A 14 4.31 -4.44 -20.14
CA GLN A 14 4.05 -5.85 -20.40
C GLN A 14 4.94 -6.77 -19.56
N VAL A 15 6.22 -6.42 -19.39
CA VAL A 15 7.14 -7.17 -18.53
C VAL A 15 6.68 -7.11 -17.07
N LEU A 16 6.37 -5.92 -16.55
CA LEU A 16 5.89 -5.76 -15.17
C LEU A 16 4.58 -6.52 -14.92
N ALA A 17 3.63 -6.44 -15.84
CA ALA A 17 2.37 -7.17 -15.73
C ALA A 17 2.60 -8.70 -15.69
N ASN A 18 3.51 -9.20 -16.53
CA ASN A 18 3.87 -10.63 -16.52
C ASN A 18 4.56 -11.05 -15.22
N LEU A 19 5.49 -10.23 -14.70
CA LEU A 19 6.14 -10.49 -13.42
C LEU A 19 5.14 -10.49 -12.26
N ALA A 20 4.20 -9.54 -12.24
CA ALA A 20 3.16 -9.47 -11.22
C ALA A 20 2.22 -10.69 -11.26
N ASN A 21 1.91 -11.20 -12.45
CA ASN A 21 1.16 -12.44 -12.63
C ASN A 21 1.95 -13.67 -12.15
N PHE A 22 3.25 -13.74 -12.42
CA PHE A 22 4.11 -14.84 -11.94
C PHE A 22 4.29 -14.83 -10.43
N ALA A 23 4.28 -13.65 -9.80
CA ALA A 23 4.36 -13.50 -8.34
C ALA A 23 3.19 -14.14 -7.59
N TYR A 24 2.07 -14.44 -8.27
CA TYR A 24 0.92 -15.11 -7.66
C TYR A 24 1.19 -16.59 -7.31
N ASP A 25 2.08 -17.28 -8.04
CA ASP A 25 2.45 -18.68 -7.72
C ASP A 25 3.67 -18.71 -6.78
N PRO A 26 3.53 -19.23 -5.54
CA PRO A 26 4.63 -19.33 -4.58
C PRO A 26 5.86 -20.08 -5.10
N LYS A 27 5.71 -20.97 -6.08
CA LYS A 27 6.86 -21.68 -6.69
C LYS A 27 7.84 -20.74 -7.40
N ASN A 28 7.39 -19.54 -7.76
CA ASN A 28 8.21 -18.56 -8.45
C ASN A 28 8.95 -17.62 -7.49
N THR A 29 8.61 -17.58 -6.19
CA THR A 29 9.13 -16.53 -5.29
C THR A 29 10.65 -16.57 -5.16
N GLU A 30 11.27 -17.76 -5.13
CA GLU A 30 12.72 -17.92 -5.11
C GLU A 30 13.38 -17.32 -6.36
N TYR A 31 12.92 -17.70 -7.56
CA TYR A 31 13.44 -17.14 -8.82
C TYR A 31 13.22 -15.63 -8.93
N LEU A 32 12.06 -15.13 -8.48
CA LEU A 32 11.76 -13.70 -8.49
C LEU A 32 12.66 -12.91 -7.54
N ARG A 33 13.02 -13.48 -6.38
CA ARG A 33 14.03 -12.87 -5.48
C ARG A 33 15.42 -12.89 -6.10
N GLU A 34 15.85 -14.00 -6.70
CA GLU A 34 17.15 -14.07 -7.39
C GLU A 34 17.28 -13.03 -8.51
N LEU A 35 16.16 -12.74 -9.18
CA LEU A 35 16.06 -11.71 -10.22
C LEU A 35 15.82 -10.29 -9.69
N GLN A 36 15.80 -10.08 -8.36
CA GLN A 36 15.57 -8.77 -7.71
C GLN A 36 14.25 -8.11 -8.11
N VAL A 37 13.22 -8.93 -8.36
CA VAL A 37 11.88 -8.44 -8.73
C VAL A 37 11.19 -7.68 -7.58
N PRO A 38 11.33 -8.03 -6.29
CA PRO A 38 10.79 -7.20 -5.20
C PRO A 38 11.33 -5.76 -5.24
N ASP A 39 12.65 -5.58 -5.41
CA ASP A 39 13.29 -4.27 -5.51
C ASP A 39 12.79 -3.51 -6.74
N LEU A 40 12.72 -4.18 -7.89
CA LEU A 40 12.14 -3.60 -9.11
C LEU A 40 10.71 -3.08 -8.87
N PHE A 41 9.85 -3.84 -8.19
CA PHE A 41 8.50 -3.37 -7.90
C PHE A 41 8.44 -2.19 -6.93
N LEU A 42 9.38 -2.11 -5.98
CA LEU A 42 9.50 -0.95 -5.09
C LEU A 42 9.88 0.32 -5.86
N ASP A 43 10.84 0.21 -6.80
CA ASP A 43 11.24 1.32 -7.67
C ASP A 43 10.03 1.87 -8.45
N MET A 44 9.19 0.98 -8.97
CA MET A 44 7.99 1.37 -9.74
C MET A 44 6.96 2.15 -8.93
N LEU A 45 7.01 2.13 -7.59
CA LEU A 45 6.07 2.92 -6.76
C LEU A 45 6.33 4.43 -6.82
N THR A 46 7.50 4.83 -7.32
CA THR A 46 7.95 6.21 -7.41
C THR A 46 7.87 6.79 -8.82
N GLU A 47 7.51 5.96 -9.81
CA GLU A 47 7.37 6.36 -11.21
C GLU A 47 6.08 7.17 -11.45
N ASP A 48 6.11 8.03 -12.47
CA ASP A 48 4.95 8.83 -12.88
C ASP A 48 3.93 7.98 -13.68
N ASN A 49 4.39 6.91 -14.34
CA ASN A 49 3.51 6.02 -15.09
C ASN A 49 2.66 5.19 -14.12
N GLU A 50 1.35 5.45 -14.11
CA GLU A 50 0.42 4.79 -13.20
C GLU A 50 0.27 3.29 -13.43
N ASN A 51 0.51 2.79 -14.64
CA ASN A 51 0.50 1.35 -14.90
C ASN A 51 1.71 0.69 -14.24
N PHE A 52 2.87 1.34 -14.23
CA PHE A 52 4.04 0.85 -13.48
C PHE A 52 3.73 0.78 -11.98
N VAL A 53 3.15 1.84 -11.43
CA VAL A 53 2.75 1.88 -10.01
C VAL A 53 1.73 0.79 -9.69
N GLU A 54 0.72 0.57 -10.55
CA GLU A 54 -0.30 -0.45 -10.33
C GLU A 54 0.28 -1.87 -10.41
N PHE A 55 1.10 -2.18 -11.41
CA PHE A 55 1.73 -3.49 -11.53
C PHE A 55 2.76 -3.74 -10.42
N GLY A 56 3.54 -2.72 -10.05
CA GLY A 56 4.47 -2.79 -8.92
C GLY A 56 3.74 -3.07 -7.60
N MET A 57 2.67 -2.33 -7.31
CA MET A 57 1.85 -2.58 -6.11
C MET A 57 1.19 -3.95 -6.11
N GLY A 58 0.61 -4.38 -7.24
CA GLY A 58 0.00 -5.70 -7.37
C GLY A 58 1.03 -6.83 -7.17
N GLY A 59 2.22 -6.68 -7.75
CA GLY A 59 3.34 -7.60 -7.58
C GLY A 59 3.81 -7.69 -6.12
N LEU A 60 4.01 -6.56 -5.45
CA LEU A 60 4.38 -6.52 -4.02
C LEU A 60 3.29 -7.14 -3.13
N CYS A 61 2.02 -6.89 -3.45
CA CYS A 61 0.91 -7.51 -2.73
C CYS A 61 0.99 -9.04 -2.80
N ASN A 62 1.23 -9.59 -3.98
CA ASN A 62 1.39 -11.04 -4.16
C ASN A 62 2.64 -11.57 -3.42
N LEU A 63 3.79 -10.90 -3.56
CA LEU A 63 5.04 -11.33 -2.95
C LEU A 63 5.08 -11.18 -1.43
N SER A 64 4.32 -10.24 -0.86
CA SER A 64 4.31 -9.98 0.59
C SER A 64 3.78 -11.14 1.44
N MET A 65 3.22 -12.19 0.84
CA MET A 65 2.85 -13.43 1.54
C MET A 65 4.06 -14.33 1.83
N ASP A 66 5.16 -14.17 1.09
CA ASP A 66 6.39 -14.94 1.25
C ASP A 66 7.33 -14.25 2.27
N PRO A 67 7.84 -14.97 3.30
CA PRO A 67 8.70 -14.36 4.32
C PRO A 67 9.99 -13.73 3.78
N GLY A 68 10.67 -14.36 2.82
CA GLY A 68 11.91 -13.83 2.26
C GLY A 68 11.68 -12.57 1.43
N CYS A 69 10.56 -12.50 0.71
CA CYS A 69 10.15 -11.29 0.00
C CYS A 69 9.78 -10.16 0.98
N ARG A 70 9.10 -10.49 2.09
CA ARG A 70 8.78 -9.50 3.13
C ARG A 70 10.04 -8.87 3.72
N ASP A 71 11.05 -9.68 4.01
CA ASP A 71 12.31 -9.18 4.58
C ASP A 71 12.94 -8.16 3.62
N ILE A 72 13.03 -8.47 2.32
CA ILE A 72 13.51 -7.53 1.29
C ILE A 72 12.66 -6.25 1.25
N ILE A 73 11.34 -6.36 1.30
CA ILE A 73 10.45 -5.20 1.27
C ILE A 73 10.67 -4.29 2.49
N LEU A 74 10.86 -4.89 3.67
CA LEU A 74 11.09 -4.14 4.91
C LEU A 74 12.48 -3.49 4.95
N GLU A 75 13.51 -4.17 4.45
CA GLU A 75 14.87 -3.65 4.37
C GLU A 75 15.00 -2.44 3.43
N ASN A 76 14.14 -2.35 2.41
CA ASN A 76 14.14 -1.29 1.40
C ASN A 76 13.08 -0.18 1.64
N ASP A 77 12.77 0.14 2.90
CA ASP A 77 11.78 1.18 3.28
C ASP A 77 10.38 1.00 2.65
N GLY A 78 10.00 -0.25 2.38
CA GLY A 78 8.76 -0.55 1.66
C GLY A 78 7.51 -0.05 2.36
N ILE A 79 7.47 0.00 3.70
CA ILE A 79 6.29 0.50 4.44
C ILE A 79 6.01 1.96 4.07
N SER A 80 7.05 2.80 3.98
CA SER A 80 6.92 4.21 3.62
C SER A 80 6.43 4.37 2.18
N LEU A 81 7.08 3.66 1.24
CA LEU A 81 6.72 3.68 -0.18
C LEU A 81 5.28 3.22 -0.43
N ILE A 82 4.87 2.11 0.21
CA ILE A 82 3.52 1.54 0.10
C ILE A 82 2.48 2.46 0.74
N THR A 83 2.79 3.06 1.90
CA THR A 83 1.89 4.02 2.56
C THR A 83 1.58 5.21 1.68
N ASN A 84 2.57 5.72 0.94
CA ASN A 84 2.38 6.82 -0.01
C ASN A 84 1.42 6.46 -1.15
N ARG A 85 1.20 5.18 -1.44
CA ARG A 85 0.25 4.73 -2.47
C ARG A 85 -1.20 4.67 -1.97
N LEU A 86 -1.47 4.84 -0.67
CA LEU A 86 -2.83 4.90 -0.13
C LEU A 86 -3.64 6.09 -0.67
N SER A 87 -2.99 7.18 -1.11
CA SER A 87 -3.65 8.33 -1.74
C SER A 87 -3.79 8.21 -3.26
N HIS A 88 -3.48 7.04 -3.86
CA HIS A 88 -3.56 6.86 -5.30
C HIS A 88 -5.01 6.90 -5.81
N ARG A 89 -5.22 7.39 -7.04
CA ARG A 89 -6.57 7.55 -7.61
C ARG A 89 -7.22 6.23 -8.04
N ARG A 90 -6.41 5.21 -8.33
CA ARG A 90 -6.88 3.89 -8.77
C ARG A 90 -7.15 3.01 -7.55
N GLU A 91 -8.38 2.51 -7.46
CA GLU A 91 -8.82 1.67 -6.32
C GLU A 91 -7.97 0.39 -6.20
N GLU A 92 -7.59 -0.27 -7.29
CA GLU A 92 -6.76 -1.49 -7.24
C GLU A 92 -5.39 -1.25 -6.60
N THR A 93 -4.76 -0.12 -6.88
CA THR A 93 -3.49 0.27 -6.24
C THR A 93 -3.67 0.44 -4.73
N VAL A 94 -4.75 1.11 -4.31
CA VAL A 94 -5.05 1.34 -2.89
C VAL A 94 -5.37 0.02 -2.18
N LEU A 95 -6.18 -0.85 -2.78
CA LEU A 95 -6.49 -2.17 -2.23
C LEU A 95 -5.24 -3.03 -2.07
N SER A 96 -4.35 -3.01 -3.07
CA SER A 96 -3.06 -3.71 -3.02
C SER A 96 -2.18 -3.14 -1.91
N ALA A 97 -2.13 -1.82 -1.74
CA ALA A 97 -1.36 -1.16 -0.68
C ALA A 97 -1.85 -1.57 0.72
N ILE A 98 -3.16 -1.52 0.97
CA ILE A 98 -3.74 -1.92 2.26
C ILE A 98 -3.40 -3.39 2.56
N THR A 99 -3.61 -4.28 1.59
CA THR A 99 -3.34 -5.71 1.75
C THR A 99 -1.85 -5.97 2.01
N THR A 100 -0.96 -5.29 1.29
CA THR A 100 0.48 -5.41 1.48
C THR A 100 0.90 -4.96 2.88
N LEU A 101 0.37 -3.84 3.39
CA LEU A 101 0.62 -3.38 4.75
C LEU A 101 0.12 -4.39 5.80
N MET A 102 -1.04 -5.02 5.58
CA MET A 102 -1.52 -6.09 6.46
C MET A 102 -0.54 -7.27 6.50
N ASN A 103 -0.06 -7.72 5.34
CA ASN A 103 0.90 -8.83 5.23
C ASN A 103 2.25 -8.50 5.87
N LEU A 104 2.68 -7.23 5.79
CA LEU A 104 3.91 -6.74 6.39
C LEU A 104 3.80 -6.51 7.91
N THR A 105 2.60 -6.66 8.50
CA THR A 105 2.40 -6.46 9.93
C THR A 105 3.07 -7.57 10.75
N THR A 106 4.08 -7.19 11.52
CA THR A 106 4.79 -8.00 12.51
C THR A 106 4.78 -7.27 13.86
N PRO A 107 5.15 -7.91 14.98
CA PRO A 107 5.38 -7.19 16.23
C PRO A 107 6.35 -6.01 16.09
N ALA A 108 7.36 -6.10 15.21
CA ALA A 108 8.36 -5.05 15.02
C ALA A 108 7.84 -3.87 14.16
N THR A 109 7.01 -4.15 13.15
CA THR A 109 6.53 -3.15 12.17
C THR A 109 5.16 -2.57 12.52
N ARG A 110 4.44 -3.17 13.48
CA ARG A 110 3.06 -2.80 13.83
C ARG A 110 2.93 -1.32 14.18
N SER A 111 3.85 -0.75 14.96
CA SER A 111 3.78 0.65 15.37
C SER A 111 3.87 1.61 14.18
N GLN A 112 4.68 1.27 13.17
CA GLN A 112 4.82 2.05 11.94
C GLN A 112 3.57 1.90 11.06
N ILE A 113 3.08 0.68 10.87
CA ILE A 113 1.91 0.40 10.02
C ILE A 113 0.61 0.96 10.63
N SER A 114 0.55 1.08 11.95
CA SER A 114 -0.60 1.66 12.68
C SER A 114 -0.35 3.09 13.15
N GLU A 115 0.51 3.85 12.45
CA GLU A 115 0.70 5.27 12.75
C GLU A 115 -0.59 6.07 12.55
N PRO A 116 -0.79 7.21 13.24
CA PRO A 116 -2.05 7.94 13.23
C PRO A 116 -2.55 8.32 11.83
N GLY A 117 -1.66 8.67 10.90
CA GLY A 117 -2.02 9.02 9.52
C GLY A 117 -2.68 7.87 8.77
N ILE A 118 -2.09 6.67 8.86
CA ILE A 118 -2.62 5.45 8.25
C ILE A 118 -3.95 5.06 8.90
N VAL A 119 -4.05 5.08 10.23
CA VAL A 119 -5.29 4.74 10.94
C VAL A 119 -6.43 5.68 10.54
N GLN A 120 -6.19 6.99 10.45
CA GLN A 120 -7.18 7.94 9.96
C GLN A 120 -7.57 7.69 8.50
N CYS A 121 -6.61 7.32 7.65
CA CYS A 121 -6.88 6.93 6.26
C CYS A 121 -7.82 5.72 6.21
N MET A 122 -7.57 4.67 6.99
CA MET A 122 -8.42 3.49 7.06
C MET A 122 -9.81 3.79 7.61
N LEU A 123 -9.93 4.68 8.60
CA LEU A 123 -11.24 5.15 9.07
C LEU A 123 -12.05 5.83 7.96
N ARG A 124 -11.41 6.66 7.12
CA ARG A 124 -12.08 7.26 5.95
C ARG A 124 -12.50 6.19 4.95
N PHE A 125 -11.62 5.24 4.65
CA PHE A 125 -11.94 4.13 3.74
C PHE A 125 -13.04 3.20 4.27
N SER A 126 -13.16 3.00 5.58
CA SER A 126 -14.28 2.25 6.19
C SER A 126 -15.65 2.91 6.01
N LEU A 127 -15.69 4.15 5.50
CA LEU A 127 -16.92 4.87 5.15
C LEU A 127 -17.12 5.01 3.63
N ALA A 128 -16.21 4.45 2.81
CA ALA A 128 -16.29 4.52 1.36
C ALA A 128 -17.53 3.78 0.82
N GLU A 129 -18.04 4.22 -0.33
CA GLU A 129 -19.13 3.55 -1.03
C GLU A 129 -18.71 2.16 -1.52
N SER A 130 -17.48 2.04 -2.04
CA SER A 130 -16.90 0.76 -2.49
C SER A 130 -16.90 -0.27 -1.36
N PRO A 131 -17.66 -1.38 -1.49
CA PRO A 131 -17.68 -2.43 -0.48
C PRO A 131 -16.32 -3.10 -0.28
N ARG A 132 -15.52 -3.22 -1.35
CA ARG A 132 -14.17 -3.83 -1.28
C ARG A 132 -13.27 -3.00 -0.39
N LEU A 133 -13.17 -1.70 -0.68
CA LEU A 133 -12.33 -0.77 0.07
C LEU A 133 -12.81 -0.64 1.52
N ARG A 134 -14.12 -0.49 1.73
CA ARG A 134 -14.73 -0.41 3.07
C ARG A 134 -14.44 -1.63 3.92
N ASN A 135 -14.67 -2.82 3.37
CA ASN A 135 -14.47 -4.06 4.12
C ASN A 135 -12.99 -4.27 4.43
N LEU A 136 -12.10 -4.06 3.46
CA LEU A 136 -10.66 -4.24 3.65
C LEU A 136 -10.10 -3.28 4.72
N ALA A 137 -10.49 -2.00 4.66
CA ALA A 137 -10.10 -1.02 5.67
C ALA A 137 -10.62 -1.39 7.08
N SER A 138 -11.83 -1.95 7.16
CA SER A 138 -12.40 -2.42 8.44
C SER A 138 -11.59 -3.58 9.02
N VAL A 139 -11.16 -4.53 8.19
CA VAL A 139 -10.28 -5.63 8.62
C VAL A 139 -8.91 -5.11 9.04
N PHE A 140 -8.33 -4.15 8.30
CA PHE A 140 -7.07 -3.52 8.69
C PHE A 140 -7.17 -2.90 10.10
N LEU A 141 -8.22 -2.11 10.36
CA LEU A 141 -8.44 -1.48 11.67
C LEU A 141 -8.59 -2.51 12.79
N GLN A 142 -9.19 -3.67 12.50
CA GLN A 142 -9.37 -4.75 13.47
C GLN A 142 -8.08 -5.51 13.77
N ASP A 143 -7.30 -5.85 12.74
CA ASP A 143 -6.20 -6.81 12.86
C ASP A 143 -4.83 -6.13 13.04
N CYS A 144 -4.67 -4.90 12.52
CA CYS A 144 -3.41 -4.17 12.55
C CYS A 144 -3.34 -3.14 13.68
N CYS A 145 -4.47 -2.62 14.14
CA CYS A 145 -4.54 -1.51 15.10
C CYS A 145 -5.08 -1.94 16.48
N SER A 146 -4.70 -1.21 17.53
CA SER A 146 -5.34 -1.34 18.85
C SER A 146 -6.60 -0.50 18.94
N GLN A 147 -7.52 -0.88 19.85
CA GLN A 147 -8.74 -0.10 20.12
C GLN A 147 -8.43 1.34 20.56
N GLU A 148 -7.32 1.54 21.27
CA GLU A 148 -6.88 2.87 21.68
C GLU A 148 -6.48 3.74 20.48
N GLN A 149 -5.68 3.19 19.55
CA GLN A 149 -5.27 3.90 18.34
C GLN A 149 -6.47 4.30 17.49
N VAL A 150 -7.43 3.37 17.31
CA VAL A 150 -8.66 3.63 16.56
C VAL A 150 -9.50 4.70 17.25
N GLY A 151 -9.69 4.61 18.57
CA GLY A 151 -10.45 5.61 19.34
C GLY A 151 -9.83 7.00 19.30
N GLN A 152 -8.50 7.11 19.43
CA GLN A 152 -7.79 8.38 19.32
C GLN A 152 -7.93 9.00 17.92
N ALA A 153 -7.78 8.21 16.86
CA ALA A 153 -7.94 8.68 15.49
C ALA A 153 -9.39 9.14 15.19
N GLN A 154 -10.40 8.43 15.72
CA GLN A 154 -11.81 8.83 15.60
C GLN A 154 -12.09 10.18 16.27
N LEU A 155 -11.57 10.41 17.48
CA LEU A 155 -11.72 11.69 18.18
C LEU A 155 -11.07 12.84 17.40
N GLN A 156 -9.89 12.62 16.83
CA GLN A 156 -9.21 13.62 16.01
C GLN A 156 -10.01 13.96 14.73
N MET A 157 -10.58 12.95 14.06
CA MET A 157 -11.43 13.17 12.87
C MET A 157 -12.69 13.99 13.20
N GLN A 158 -13.30 13.78 14.36
CA GLN A 158 -14.47 14.55 14.81
C GLN A 158 -14.08 15.98 15.24
N GLY A 159 -12.94 16.17 15.89
CA GLY A 159 -12.43 17.49 16.30
C GLY A 159 -12.04 18.40 15.12
N VAL A 160 -11.64 17.84 13.98
CA VAL A 160 -11.38 18.62 12.75
C VAL A 160 -12.68 19.12 12.12
N GLN A 161 -13.79 18.38 12.23
CA GLN A 161 -15.08 18.81 11.70
C GLN A 161 -15.71 19.98 12.48
N THR A 162 -15.39 20.16 13.77
CA THR A 162 -15.94 21.25 14.59
C THR A 162 -15.18 22.57 14.46
N ALA A 163 -13.96 22.57 13.92
CA ALA A 163 -13.13 23.77 13.75
C ALA A 163 -13.51 24.66 12.55
N VAL A 164 -14.41 24.21 11.66
CA VAL A 164 -14.84 24.96 10.46
C VAL A 164 -15.91 26.03 10.79
N GLY A 165 -16.31 26.17 12.05
CA GLY A 165 -17.36 27.08 12.51
C GLY A 165 -16.91 28.44 13.04
N ILE A 166 -15.65 28.85 12.89
CA ILE A 166 -15.19 30.17 13.38
C ILE A 166 -15.79 31.27 12.50
N PRO A 167 -16.69 32.14 13.02
CA PRO A 167 -17.23 33.23 12.23
C PRO A 167 -16.12 34.26 11.96
N LEU A 168 -15.92 34.61 10.70
CA LEU A 168 -15.09 35.76 10.32
C LEU A 168 -15.72 37.05 10.90
N PRO A 169 -14.92 37.99 11.44
CA PRO A 169 -15.41 39.31 11.82
C PRO A 169 -15.99 40.00 10.58
N LYS A 170 -17.19 40.57 10.74
CA LYS A 170 -17.78 41.44 9.73
C LYS A 170 -17.12 42.82 9.87
N ASP A 171 -16.45 43.26 8.82
CA ASP A 171 -16.20 44.68 8.59
C ASP A 171 -17.46 45.34 8.00
#